data_AF-A0AAU9TUK6-F1
#
_entry.id   AF-A0AAU9TUK6-F1
#
_cell.length_a   1.000
_cell.length_b   1.000
_cell.length_c   1.000
_cell.angle_alpha   90.00
_cell.angle_beta   90.00
_cell.angle_gamma   90.00
#
_symmetry.space_group_name_H-M   'P 1'
#
loop_
_entity.id
_entity.type
_entity.pdbx_description
1 polymer ?
#
loop_
_entity_poly.entity_id
_entity_poly.type
_entity_poly.pdbx_seq_one_letter_code
_entity_poly.pdbx_strand_id
1 'polypeptide(L)'
;MPLDMSWPSGFRKRLTYLLVAPIVFPLWMTLPDTRTPRGKKLFPVTFMGSIVWIAFFSYLMVWWANLVGAAAYIPPEVMGLTLLAAGTSVPDLITSVIVARKGFGDMAVSSSVGSNIFDVTVG
;
A
#
# COMPACT_ATOMS: atom_id res chain seq x y z
N MET A 1 2.53 5.16 13.65
CA MET A 1 3.75 4.35 13.53
C MET A 1 4.78 5.22 12.83
N PRO A 2 5.66 5.90 13.59
CA PRO A 2 6.78 6.61 12.98
C PRO A 2 7.74 5.58 12.37
N LEU A 3 8.32 5.92 11.22
CA LEU A 3 9.51 5.26 10.68
C LEU A 3 10.67 5.56 11.63
N ASP A 4 10.75 4.75 12.69
CA ASP A 4 11.81 4.82 13.69
C ASP A 4 13.06 4.15 13.09
N MET A 5 13.99 4.97 12.61
CA MET A 5 15.27 4.57 12.01
C MET A 5 16.29 4.24 13.10
N SER A 6 15.87 3.56 14.17
CA SER A 6 16.75 3.03 15.20
C SER A 6 17.19 1.62 14.81
N TRP A 7 18.51 1.41 14.76
CA TRP A 7 19.12 0.12 14.40
C TRP A 7 18.51 -1.02 15.23
N PRO A 8 17.75 -1.95 14.63
CA PRO A 8 17.02 -2.93 15.41
C PRO A 8 17.99 -3.93 16.04
N SER A 9 17.92 -4.07 17.36
CA SER A 9 18.70 -5.02 18.16
C SER A 9 18.21 -6.47 18.03
N GLY A 10 17.07 -6.71 17.37
CA GLY A 10 16.49 -8.05 17.18
C GLY A 10 16.76 -8.65 15.80
N PHE A 11 17.20 -9.90 15.76
CA PHE A 11 17.52 -10.66 14.53
C PHE A 11 16.38 -10.65 13.49
N ARG A 12 15.13 -10.84 13.96
CA ARG A 12 13.93 -10.82 13.10
C ARG A 12 13.73 -9.47 12.40
N LYS A 13 13.95 -8.37 13.10
CA LYS A 13 13.77 -7.01 12.56
C LYS A 13 14.86 -6.66 11.54
N ARG A 14 16.10 -7.12 11.74
CA ARG A 14 17.19 -6.96 10.75
C ARG A 14 16.95 -7.77 9.48
N LEU A 15 16.44 -8.99 9.60
CA LEU A 15 16.13 -9.82 8.45
C LEU A 15 15.00 -9.22 7.60
N THR A 16 13.93 -8.74 8.26
CA THR A 16 12.86 -8.00 7.56
C THR A 16 13.41 -6.74 6.89
N TYR A 17 14.32 -6.01 7.54
CA TYR A 17 14.92 -4.80 6.96
C TYR A 17 15.79 -5.13 5.73
N LEU A 18 16.58 -6.20 5.76
CA LEU A 18 17.40 -6.66 4.64
C LEU A 18 16.56 -7.12 3.44
N LEU A 19 15.43 -7.81 3.69
CA LEU A 19 14.51 -8.23 2.62
C LEU A 19 13.76 -7.05 2.00
N VAL A 20 13.43 -6.03 2.79
CA VAL A 20 12.67 -4.86 2.35
C VAL A 20 13.57 -3.74 1.79
N ALA A 21 14.86 -3.75 2.14
CA ALA A 21 15.88 -2.80 1.67
C ALA A 21 15.95 -2.61 0.14
N PRO A 22 15.99 -3.65 -0.71
CA PRO A 22 16.05 -3.46 -2.16
C PRO A 22 14.81 -2.78 -2.75
N ILE A 23 13.66 -2.87 -2.07
CA ILE A 23 12.41 -2.19 -2.46
C ILE A 23 12.36 -0.77 -1.89
N VAL A 24 12.82 -0.58 -0.65
CA VAL A 24 12.79 0.73 0.02
C VAL A 24 13.87 1.68 -0.50
N PHE A 25 15.00 1.17 -1.00
CA PHE A 25 16.07 1.99 -1.56
C PHE A 25 15.63 2.85 -2.76
N PRO A 26 14.99 2.29 -3.82
CA PRO A 26 14.48 3.11 -4.91
C PRO A 26 13.30 4.00 -4.49
N LEU A 27 12.48 3.57 -3.52
CA LEU A 27 11.38 4.37 -2.95
C LEU A 27 11.91 5.61 -2.22
N TRP A 28 12.97 5.46 -1.41
CA TRP A 28 13.62 6.55 -0.69
C TRP A 28 14.34 7.53 -1.62
N MET A 29 14.86 7.04 -2.75
CA MET A 29 15.48 7.88 -3.77
C MET A 29 14.48 8.72 -4.57
N THR A 30 13.22 8.28 -4.67
CA THR A 30 12.17 8.92 -5.50
C THR A 30 11.14 9.72 -4.69
N LEU A 31 10.95 9.44 -3.40
CA LEU A 31 10.04 10.17 -2.51
C LEU A 31 10.84 11.06 -1.53
N PRO A 32 11.05 12.36 -1.84
CA PRO A 32 11.70 13.28 -0.91
C PRO A 32 10.87 13.46 0.37
N ASP A 33 11.53 13.37 1.53
CA ASP A 33 10.87 13.42 2.83
C ASP A 33 10.24 14.80 3.12
N THR A 34 8.90 14.86 3.07
CA THR A 34 8.11 16.08 3.31
C THR A 34 7.90 16.40 4.78
N ARG A 35 8.45 15.61 5.71
CA ARG A 35 8.31 15.84 7.16
C ARG A 35 9.18 16.97 7.71
N THR A 36 10.10 17.53 6.91
CA THR A 36 10.93 18.68 7.30
C THR A 36 10.33 20.02 6.84
N PRO A 37 10.55 21.14 7.56
CA PRO A 37 9.97 22.45 7.24
C PRO A 37 10.36 23.01 5.85
N ARG A 38 11.46 22.53 5.24
CA ARG A 38 11.85 22.83 3.85
C ARG A 38 11.12 21.96 2.80
N GLY A 39 10.61 20.80 3.18
CA GLY A 39 9.95 19.82 2.31
C GLY A 39 8.50 20.15 1.93
N LYS A 40 7.82 21.10 2.60
CA LYS A 40 6.44 21.49 2.28
C LYS A 40 6.24 21.96 0.83
N LYS A 41 7.27 22.54 0.20
CA LYS A 41 7.23 22.97 -1.21
C LYS A 41 7.31 21.81 -2.21
N LEU A 42 7.78 20.64 -1.77
CA LEU A 42 7.96 19.42 -2.59
C LEU A 42 6.77 18.45 -2.46
N PHE A 43 5.70 18.83 -1.74
CA PHE A 43 4.47 18.05 -1.63
C PHE A 43 3.90 17.55 -2.98
N PRO A 44 3.74 18.38 -4.03
CA PRO A 44 3.20 17.90 -5.31
C PRO A 44 4.11 16.85 -5.98
N VAL A 45 5.43 16.95 -5.80
CA VAL A 45 6.40 15.97 -6.32
C VAL A 45 6.26 14.63 -5.61
N THR A 46 6.09 14.63 -4.28
CA THR A 46 5.84 13.39 -3.53
C THR A 46 4.50 12.75 -3.88
N PHE A 47 3.48 13.57 -4.17
CA PHE A 47 2.17 13.08 -4.57
C PHE A 47 2.24 12.39 -5.94
N MET A 48 2.86 13.03 -6.93
CA MET A 48 3.09 12.42 -8.24
C MET A 48 3.97 11.17 -8.16
N GLY A 49 5.04 11.21 -7.36
CA GLY A 49 5.90 10.05 -7.14
C GLY A 49 5.12 8.87 -6.55
N SER A 50 4.21 9.12 -5.62
CA SER A 50 3.33 8.10 -5.04
C SER A 50 2.40 7.48 -6.08
N ILE A 51 1.80 8.30 -6.96
CA ILE A 51 0.94 7.80 -8.05
C ILE A 51 1.71 6.89 -9.00
N VAL A 52 2.92 7.29 -9.40
CA VAL A 52 3.79 6.48 -10.28
C VAL A 52 4.13 5.15 -9.62
N TRP A 53 4.46 5.15 -8.33
CA TRP A 53 4.75 3.93 -7.58
C TRP A 53 3.54 3.02 -7.46
N ILE A 54 2.35 3.57 -7.17
CA ILE A 54 1.11 2.80 -7.12
C ILE A 54 0.83 2.15 -8.48
N ALA A 55 0.99 2.89 -9.58
CA ALA A 55 0.82 2.35 -10.93
C ALA A 55 1.81 1.22 -11.25
N PHE A 56 3.08 1.40 -10.88
CA PHE A 56 4.12 0.38 -11.06
C PHE A 56 3.82 -0.91 -10.26
N PHE A 57 3.47 -0.78 -8.98
CA PHE A 57 3.11 -1.93 -8.14
C PHE A 57 1.81 -2.60 -8.60
N SER A 58 0.84 -1.82 -9.07
CA SER A 58 -0.40 -2.36 -9.64
C SER A 58 -0.12 -3.21 -10.88
N TYR A 59 0.73 -2.72 -11.79
CA TYR A 59 1.14 -3.50 -12.96
C TYR A 59 1.84 -4.81 -12.56
N LEU A 60 2.79 -4.73 -11.61
CA LEU A 60 3.48 -5.90 -11.10
C LEU A 60 2.49 -6.90 -10.48
N MET A 61 1.56 -6.44 -9.65
CA MET A 61 0.53 -7.30 -9.05
C MET A 61 -0.27 -8.07 -10.11
N VAL A 62 -0.76 -7.38 -11.14
CA VAL A 62 -1.55 -8.00 -12.22
C VAL A 62 -0.71 -9.03 -12.99
N TRP A 63 0.56 -8.72 -13.25
CA TRP A 63 1.45 -9.65 -13.95
C TRP A 63 1.69 -10.93 -13.14
N TRP A 64 1.98 -10.80 -11.85
CA TRP A 64 2.20 -11.94 -10.95
C TRP A 64 0.93 -12.77 -10.76
N ALA A 65 -0.21 -12.12 -10.63
CA ALA A 65 -1.49 -12.81 -10.55
C ALA A 65 -1.71 -13.66 -11.80
N ASN A 66 -1.61 -13.09 -13.00
CA ASN A 66 -1.76 -13.84 -14.26
C ASN A 66 -0.82 -15.04 -14.34
N LEU A 67 0.43 -14.92 -13.88
CA LEU A 67 1.39 -16.02 -13.83
C LEU A 67 0.91 -17.15 -12.90
N VAL A 68 0.40 -16.81 -11.72
CA VAL A 68 -0.18 -17.77 -10.77
C VAL A 68 -1.46 -18.40 -11.32
N GLY A 69 -2.31 -17.63 -12.02
CA GLY A 69 -3.52 -18.12 -12.67
C GLY A 69 -3.24 -19.13 -13.77
N ALA A 70 -2.24 -18.83 -14.60
CA ALA A 70 -1.76 -19.77 -15.61
C ALA A 70 -1.23 -21.06 -14.98
N ALA A 71 -0.49 -20.97 -13.87
CA ALA A 71 -0.02 -22.14 -13.13
C ALA A 71 -1.16 -22.94 -12.47
N ALA A 72 -2.24 -22.28 -12.08
CA ALA A 72 -3.43 -22.87 -11.45
C ALA A 72 -4.52 -23.30 -12.44
N TYR A 73 -4.31 -23.16 -13.76
CA TYR A 73 -5.31 -23.41 -14.81
C TYR A 73 -6.63 -22.62 -14.63
N ILE A 74 -6.56 -21.41 -14.04
CA ILE A 74 -7.71 -20.53 -13.84
C ILE A 74 -7.84 -19.59 -15.05
N PRO A 75 -9.04 -19.38 -15.60
CA PRO A 75 -9.25 -18.40 -16.67
C PRO A 75 -8.85 -16.99 -16.25
N PRO A 76 -8.18 -16.22 -17.13
CA PRO A 76 -7.69 -14.88 -16.83
C PRO A 76 -8.81 -13.90 -16.49
N GLU A 77 -10.03 -14.12 -16.99
CA GLU A 77 -11.20 -13.27 -16.72
C GLU A 77 -11.61 -13.36 -15.24
N VAL A 78 -11.67 -14.59 -14.69
CA VAL A 78 -12.01 -14.83 -13.28
C VAL A 78 -10.95 -14.23 -12.38
N MET A 79 -9.68 -14.33 -12.77
CA MET A 79 -8.57 -13.74 -12.05
C MET A 79 -8.61 -12.21 -12.06
N GLY A 80 -8.90 -11.60 -13.20
CA GLY A 80 -9.07 -10.15 -13.32
C GLY A 80 -10.20 -9.62 -12.43
N LEU A 81 -11.35 -10.29 -12.43
CA LEU A 81 -12.48 -9.97 -11.54
C LEU A 81 -12.10 -10.09 -10.05
N THR A 82 -11.38 -11.15 -9.70
CA THR A 82 -10.95 -11.38 -8.30
C THR A 82 -9.93 -10.34 -7.84
N LEU A 83 -8.97 -9.98 -8.69
CA LEU A 83 -8.00 -8.92 -8.40
C LEU A 83 -8.65 -7.56 -8.28
N LEU A 84 -9.65 -7.26 -9.11
CA LEU A 84 -10.38 -5.99 -9.05
C LEU A 84 -11.15 -5.90 -7.73
N ALA A 85 -11.89 -6.96 -7.36
CA ALA A 85 -12.60 -7.02 -6.08
C ALA A 85 -11.66 -6.98 -4.86
N ALA A 86 -10.52 -7.67 -4.92
CA ALA A 86 -9.53 -7.63 -3.84
C ALA A 86 -8.80 -6.28 -3.77
N GLY A 87 -8.54 -5.66 -4.93
CA GLY A 87 -7.79 -4.43 -5.07
C GLY A 87 -8.48 -3.22 -4.45
N THR A 88 -9.82 -3.17 -4.48
CA THR A 88 -10.61 -2.12 -3.80
C THR A 88 -10.65 -2.32 -2.29
N SER A 89 -10.84 -3.55 -1.82
CA SER A 89 -11.06 -3.85 -0.39
C SER A 89 -9.77 -3.89 0.45
N VAL A 90 -8.63 -4.28 -0.13
CA VAL A 90 -7.38 -4.48 0.62
C VAL A 90 -6.83 -3.18 1.23
N PRO A 91 -6.70 -2.05 0.50
CA PRO A 91 -6.23 -0.78 1.07
C PRO A 91 -7.12 -0.27 2.20
N ASP A 92 -8.44 -0.41 2.06
CA ASP A 92 -9.41 -0.01 3.08
C ASP A 92 -9.27 -0.86 4.35
N LEU A 93 -9.16 -2.18 4.20
CA LEU A 93 -8.91 -3.08 5.32
C LEU A 93 -7.63 -2.70 6.06
N ILE A 94 -6.54 -2.45 5.34
CA ILE A 94 -5.26 -2.04 5.93
C ILE A 94 -5.43 -0.73 6.71
N THR A 95 -6.08 0.26 6.11
CA THR A 95 -6.29 1.58 6.72
C THR A 95 -7.13 1.47 7.99
N SER A 96 -8.26 0.77 7.95
CA SER A 96 -9.13 0.57 9.10
C SER A 96 -8.44 -0.23 10.22
N VAL A 97 -7.65 -1.26 9.89
CA VAL A 97 -6.87 -2.00 10.90
C VAL A 97 -5.82 -1.11 11.55
N ILE A 98 -5.10 -0.27 10.79
CA ILE A 98 -4.10 0.65 11.34
C ILE A 98 -4.74 1.66 12.29
N VAL A 99 -5.91 2.20 11.93
CA VAL A 99 -6.64 3.20 12.73
C VAL A 99 -7.21 2.56 14.01
N ALA A 100 -7.79 1.36 13.90
CA ALA A 100 -8.28 0.59 15.04
C ALA A 100 -7.15 0.27 16.03
N ARG A 101 -5.97 -0.17 15.54
CA ARG A 101 -4.80 -0.44 16.39
C ARG A 101 -4.22 0.81 17.08
N LYS A 102 -4.52 2.02 16.58
CA LYS A 102 -4.12 3.29 17.21
C LYS A 102 -5.10 3.75 18.29
N GLY A 103 -6.16 2.99 18.57
CA GLY A 103 -7.18 3.33 19.57
C GLY A 103 -8.30 4.23 19.03
N PHE A 104 -8.34 4.52 17.73
CA PHE A 104 -9.36 5.34 17.09
C PHE A 104 -10.43 4.46 16.41
N GLY A 105 -11.07 3.57 17.17
CA GLY A 105 -12.06 2.62 16.65
C GLY A 105 -13.19 3.30 15.88
N ASP A 106 -13.71 4.43 16.38
CA ASP A 106 -14.79 5.19 15.74
C ASP A 106 -14.40 5.74 14.37
N MET A 107 -13.13 6.12 14.19
CA MET A 107 -12.58 6.57 12.91
C MET A 107 -12.36 5.39 11.95
N ALA A 108 -12.00 4.22 12.46
CA ALA A 108 -11.88 3.01 11.65
C ALA A 108 -13.25 2.56 11.11
N VAL A 109 -14.28 2.59 11.97
CA VAL A 109 -15.65 2.24 11.56
C VAL A 109 -16.20 3.25 10.57
N SER A 110 -16.04 4.55 10.81
CA SER A 110 -16.52 5.58 9.87
C SER A 110 -15.80 5.53 8.51
N SER A 111 -14.49 5.24 8.50
CA SER A 111 -13.72 5.06 7.26
C SER A 111 -14.17 3.83 6.47
N SER A 112 -14.37 2.69 7.12
CA SER A 112 -14.86 1.47 6.46
C SER A 112 -16.26 1.64 5.90
N VAL A 113 -17.18 2.24 6.67
CA VAL A 113 -18.57 2.47 6.23
C VAL A 113 -18.60 3.48 5.07
N GLY A 114 -17.82 4.55 5.17
CA GLY A 114 -17.72 5.56 4.12
C GLY A 114 -17.17 5.02 2.81
N SER A 115 -16.10 4.21 2.86
CA SER A 115 -15.51 3.62 1.65
C SER A 115 -16.48 2.66 0.96
N ASN A 116 -17.13 1.76 1.70
CA ASN A 116 -18.10 0.83 1.13
C ASN A 116 -19.33 1.55 0.52
N ILE A 117 -19.81 2.63 1.15
CA ILE A 117 -20.91 3.43 0.58
C ILE A 117 -20.46 4.12 -0.72
N PHE A 118 -19.25 4.67 -0.74
CA PHE A 118 -18.69 5.32 -1.93
C PHE A 118 -18.48 4.30 -3.06
N ASP A 119 -17.96 3.11 -2.75
CA ASP A 119 -17.77 2.01 -3.71
C ASP A 119 -19.11 1.60 -4.35
N VAL A 120 -20.20 1.53 -3.58
CA VAL A 120 -21.54 1.22 -4.11
C VAL A 120 -22.18 2.38 -4.89
N THR A 121 -21.89 3.63 -4.52
CA THR A 121 -22.57 4.80 -5.08
C THR A 121 -21.83 5.40 -6.29
N VAL A 122 -20.51 5.24 -6.35
CA VAL A 122 -19.62 5.89 -7.32
C VAL A 122 -18.76 4.90 -8.10
N GLY A 123 -18.42 3.74 -7.52
CA GLY A 123 -17.67 2.66 -8.19
C GLY A 123 -18.46 2.00 -9.31
#